data_AF-A0A7X8V637-F1
#
_entry.id   AF-A0A7X8V637-F1
#
_cell.length_a   1.000
_cell.length_b   1.000
_cell.length_c   1.000
_cell.angle_alpha   90.00
_cell.angle_beta   90.00
_cell.angle_gamma   90.00
#
_symmetry.space_group_name_H-M   'P 1'
#
loop_
_entity.id
_entity.type
_entity.pdbx_description
1 polymer ?
#
loop_
_entity_poly.entity_id
_entity_poly.type
_entity_poly.pdbx_seq_one_letter_code
_entity_poly.pdbx_strand_id
1 'polypeptide(L)' 'MTCLECGNCKEGNKVFYCPARNDFQIRDEVVFREKENSRWKKGDPRYEQHRRRLRKDREDLKIS' A
#
# COMPACT_ATOMS: atom_id res chain seq x y z
N MET A 1 -34.51 4.27 10.61
CA MET A 1 -34.18 2.82 10.73
C MET A 1 -33.71 2.57 12.14
N THR A 2 -34.31 1.62 12.84
CA THR A 2 -33.99 1.30 14.24
C THR A 2 -32.76 0.41 14.30
N CYS A 3 -31.78 0.74 15.14
CA CYS A 3 -30.64 -0.14 15.37
C CYS A 3 -31.11 -1.42 16.08
N LEU A 4 -30.62 -2.57 15.64
CA LEU A 4 -30.94 -3.88 16.24
C LEU A 4 -29.89 -4.34 17.25
N GLU A 5 -28.93 -3.49 17.59
CA GLU A 5 -27.87 -3.74 18.59
C GLU A 5 -27.07 -5.04 18.40
N CYS A 6 -27.03 -5.58 17.18
CA CYS A 6 -26.36 -6.85 16.83
C CYS A 6 -24.84 -6.91 17.07
N GLY A 7 -24.17 -5.80 17.41
CA GLY A 7 -22.75 -5.79 17.76
C GLY A 7 -21.75 -5.91 16.58
N ASN A 8 -22.18 -6.31 15.39
CA ASN A 8 -21.29 -6.53 14.21
C ASN A 8 -20.41 -5.31 13.86
N CYS A 9 -20.93 -4.09 14.08
CA CYS A 9 -20.18 -2.86 13.85
C CYS A 9 -19.08 -2.58 14.90
N LYS A 10 -18.94 -3.40 15.94
CA LYS A 10 -17.93 -3.25 17.01
C LYS A 10 -16.82 -4.31 16.97
N GLU A 11 -16.96 -5.35 16.16
CA GLU A 11 -16.01 -6.48 16.08
C GLU A 11 -14.68 -6.15 15.39
N GLY A 12 -14.51 -4.95 14.84
CA GLY A 12 -13.28 -4.56 14.12
C GLY A 12 -13.19 -5.10 12.69
N ASN A 13 -14.16 -5.88 12.23
CA ASN A 13 -14.19 -6.42 10.88
C ASN A 13 -14.35 -5.30 9.83
N LYS A 14 -13.50 -5.33 8.80
CA LYS A 14 -13.51 -4.36 7.67
C LYS A 14 -14.81 -4.43 6.88
N VAL A 15 -15.40 -5.62 6.76
CA VAL A 15 -16.70 -5.84 6.12
C VAL A 15 -17.59 -6.55 7.12
N PHE A 16 -18.79 -6.03 7.36
CA PHE A 16 -19.73 -6.62 8.31
C PHE A 16 -21.17 -6.46 7.81
N TYR A 17 -22.03 -7.43 8.14
CA TYR A 17 -23.45 -7.37 7.77
C TYR A 17 -24.23 -6.52 8.78
N CYS A 18 -25.09 -5.62 8.31
CA CYS A 18 -25.98 -4.81 9.15
C CYS A 18 -27.45 -5.23 8.93
N PRO A 19 -28.06 -5.98 9.85
CA PRO A 19 -29.45 -6.44 9.69
C PRO A 19 -30.46 -5.29 9.60
N ALA A 20 -30.19 -4.17 10.27
CA ALA A 20 -31.03 -2.97 10.18
C ALA A 20 -31.00 -2.30 8.79
N ARG A 21 -29.96 -2.56 8.00
CA ARG A 21 -29.83 -2.11 6.60
C ARG A 21 -30.07 -3.22 5.59
N ASN A 22 -30.14 -4.47 6.06
CA ASN A 22 -30.22 -5.68 5.25
C ASN A 22 -29.13 -5.72 4.16
N ASP A 23 -27.91 -5.27 4.51
CA ASP A 23 -26.79 -5.12 3.56
C ASP A 23 -25.43 -5.27 4.25
N PHE A 24 -24.39 -5.56 3.46
CA PHE A 24 -23.00 -5.56 3.88
C PHE A 24 -22.42 -4.15 3.87
N GLN A 25 -21.74 -3.82 4.96
CA GLN A 25 -21.13 -2.52 5.18
C GLN A 25 -19.62 -2.67 5.20
N ILE A 26 -18.94 -1.80 4.46
CA ILE A 26 -17.48 -1.73 4.40
C ILE A 26 -17.04 -0.54 5.27
N ARG A 27 -16.11 -0.78 6.19
CA ARG A 27 -15.45 0.29 6.93
C ARG A 27 -14.46 0.98 6.02
N ASP A 28 -14.64 2.29 5.86
CA ASP A 28 -13.68 3.17 5.20
C ASP A 28 -12.51 3.49 6.14
N GLU A 29 -11.81 2.47 6.64
CA GLU A 29 -10.47 2.64 7.21
C GLU A 29 -9.50 2.77 6.03
N VAL A 30 -9.49 3.95 5.43
CA VAL A 30 -8.52 4.27 4.39
C VAL A 30 -7.18 4.53 5.05
N VAL A 31 -6.44 3.45 5.30
CA VAL A 31 -5.01 3.55 5.61
C VAL A 31 -4.31 3.95 4.32
N PHE A 32 -4.28 5.26 4.05
CA PHE A 32 -3.41 5.83 3.04
C PHE A 32 -1.96 5.57 3.45
N ARG A 33 -1.38 4.48 2.94
CA ARG A 33 0.07 4.32 2.96
C ARG A 33 0.62 5.27 1.90
N GLU A 34 1.00 6.47 2.31
CA GLU A 34 1.84 7.31 1.47
C GLU A 34 3.07 6.50 1.08
N LYS A 35 3.31 6.35 -0.23
CA LYS A 35 4.59 5.83 -0.70
C LYS A 35 5.63 6.88 -0.34
N GLU A 36 6.35 6.69 0.75
CA GLU A 36 7.48 7.55 1.20
C GLU A 36 8.51 7.83 0.09
N ASN A 37 8.50 7.04 -0.99
CA ASN A 37 9.46 7.08 -2.09
C ASN A 37 8.83 7.44 -3.45
N SER A 38 7.86 8.35 -3.50
CA SER A 38 7.40 8.96 -4.77
C SER A 38 8.44 9.93 -5.38
N ARG A 39 9.53 10.24 -4.66
CA ARG A 39 10.60 11.09 -5.18
C ARG A 39 11.30 10.43 -6.36
N TRP A 40 11.34 11.17 -7.46
CA TRP A 40 12.17 10.90 -8.63
C TRP A 40 13.62 10.62 -8.17
N LYS A 41 14.07 9.37 -8.32
CA LYS A 41 15.38 8.91 -7.78
C LYS A 41 16.59 9.49 -8.52
N LYS A 42 16.39 10.10 -9.70
CA LYS A 42 17.46 10.69 -10.50
C LYS A 42 18.04 11.89 -9.75
N GLY A 43 19.34 11.85 -9.48
CA GLY A 43 20.04 12.87 -8.69
C GLY A 43 20.27 12.49 -7.22
N ASP A 44 19.62 11.45 -6.69
CA ASP A 44 19.99 10.91 -5.38
C ASP A 44 21.38 10.26 -5.47
N PRO A 45 22.35 10.64 -4.60
CA PRO A 45 23.70 10.13 -4.67
C PRO A 45 23.80 8.60 -4.54
N ARG A 46 22.97 7.98 -3.69
CA ARG A 46 22.97 6.53 -3.48
C ARG A 46 22.39 5.81 -4.71
N TYR A 47 21.32 6.37 -5.30
CA TYR A 47 20.74 5.86 -6.55
C TYR A 47 21.73 5.94 -7.71
N GLU A 48 22.41 7.07 -7.91
CA GLU A 48 23.36 7.23 -9.02
C GLU A 48 24.61 6.36 -8.83
N GLN A 49 25.10 6.16 -7.60
CA GLN A 49 26.19 5.21 -7.32
C GLN A 49 25.80 3.78 -7.69
N HIS A 50 24.62 3.33 -7.26
CA HIS A 50 24.10 2.00 -7.59
C HIS A 50 23.93 1.85 -9.12
N ARG A 51 23.33 2.84 -9.78
CA ARG A 51 23.13 2.84 -11.23
C ARG A 51 24.44 2.75 -12.01
N ARG A 52 25.48 3.48 -11.59
CA ARG A 52 26.81 3.42 -12.22
C ARG A 52 27.47 2.05 -12.05
N ARG A 53 27.37 1.45 -10.86
CA ARG A 53 27.89 0.10 -10.59
C ARG A 53 27.26 -0.93 -11.52
N LEU A 54 25.92 -0.95 -11.62
CA LEU A 54 25.20 -1.88 -12.51
C LEU A 54 25.58 -1.73 -13.98
N ARG A 55 25.90 -0.51 -14.44
CA ARG A 55 26.38 -0.31 -15.82
C ARG A 55 27.75 -0.92 -16.04
N LYS A 56 28.66 -0.71 -15.08
CA LYS A 56 30.02 -1.27 -15.12
C LYS A 56 29.98 -2.79 -15.09
N ASP A 57 29.27 -3.40 -14.14
CA ASP A 57 29.17 -4.86 -14.02
C ASP A 57 28.64 -5.50 -15.32
N ARG A 58 27.69 -4.84 -15.98
CA ARG A 58 27.15 -5.28 -17.27
C ARG A 58 28.14 -5.12 -18.42
N GLU A 59 29.01 -4.12 -18.38
CA GLU A 59 30.09 -3.95 -19.37
C GLU A 59 31.16 -5.02 -19.19
N ASP A 60 31.57 -5.28 -17.95
CA ASP A 60 32.53 -6.32 -17.61
C ASP A 60 32.04 -7.72 -18.04
N LEU A 61 30.75 -8.01 -17.89
CA LEU A 61 30.10 -9.24 -18.37
C LEU A 61 30.04 -9.40 -19.90
N LYS A 62 30.19 -8.31 -20.67
CA LYS A 62 30.19 -8.36 -22.14
C LYS A 62 31.59 -8.58 -22.73
N ILE A 63 32.62 -8.41 -21.92
CA ILE A 63 34.03 -8.49 -22.32
C ILE A 63 34.62 -9.86 -21.97
N SER A 64 33.99 -10.61 -21.05
CA SER A 64 34.26 -12.02 -20.76
C SER A 64 33.52 -12.98 -21.69
#